data_AF-A0A2V5JRJ0-F1
#
_entry.id   AF-A0A2V5JRJ0-F1
#
_cell.length_a   1.000
_cell.length_b   1.000
_cell.length_c   1.000
_cell.angle_alpha   90.00
_cell.angle_beta   90.00
_cell.angle_gamma   90.00
#
_symmetry.space_group_name_H-M   'P 1'
#
loop_
_entity.id
_entity.type
_entity.pdbx_description
1 polymer ?
#
loop_
_entity_poly.entity_id
_entity_poly.type
_entity_poly.pdbx_seq_one_letter_code
_entity_poly.pdbx_strand_id
1 'polypeptide(L)' 'MKKKISGKDLTKEAPRSPRIRVGGFAILGRTIDKCRALVAGEIGEYHFDCPLDNMLFGFKGVQGNDFKAQIEQGASDQE' A
#
# COMPACT_ATOMS: atom_id res chain seq x y z
N MET A 1 -18.15 -5.49 10.67
CA MET A 1 -17.07 -6.46 10.96
C MET A 1 -15.82 -5.94 10.26
N LYS A 2 -14.76 -5.55 10.99
CA LYS A 2 -13.51 -5.09 10.36
C LYS A 2 -12.85 -6.30 9.68
N LYS A 3 -12.75 -6.29 8.36
CA LYS A 3 -12.10 -7.36 7.57
C LYS A 3 -10.65 -7.46 8.06
N LYS A 4 -10.16 -8.67 8.31
CA LYS A 4 -8.79 -8.90 8.78
C LYS A 4 -7.85 -8.60 7.61
N ILE A 5 -7.26 -7.41 7.59
CA ILE A 5 -6.36 -6.99 6.53
C ILE A 5 -5.04 -7.72 6.75
N SER A 6 -4.76 -8.68 5.87
CA SER A 6 -3.50 -9.42 5.88
C SER A 6 -2.43 -8.56 5.22
N GLY A 7 -1.60 -7.91 6.04
CA GLY A 7 -0.45 -7.11 5.62
C GLY A 7 0.87 -7.81 5.94
N LYS A 8 1.93 -7.42 5.23
CA LYS A 8 3.30 -7.74 5.64
C LYS A 8 3.68 -6.85 6.81
N ASP A 9 4.34 -7.42 7.80
CA ASP A 9 4.86 -6.69 8.95
C ASP A 9 6.17 -6.00 8.55
N LEU A 10 6.08 -4.69 8.28
CA LEU A 10 7.21 -3.92 7.79
C LEU A 10 8.25 -3.58 8.86
N THR A 11 7.95 -3.92 10.12
CA THR A 11 8.94 -3.91 11.21
C THR A 11 9.94 -5.06 11.10
N LYS A 12 9.55 -6.17 10.43
CA LYS A 12 10.37 -7.39 10.30
C LYS A 12 10.82 -7.67 8.88
N GLU A 13 10.03 -7.31 7.87
CA GLU A 13 10.37 -7.52 6.47
C GLU A 13 10.24 -6.23 5.64
N ALA A 14 11.13 -6.04 4.66
CA ALA A 14 10.96 -4.93 3.73
C ALA A 14 9.74 -5.16 2.83
N PRO A 15 9.03 -4.08 2.43
CA PRO A 15 7.91 -4.21 1.50
C PRO A 15 8.40 -4.70 0.13
N ARG A 16 7.48 -5.15 -0.73
CA ARG A 16 7.82 -5.62 -2.08
C ARG A 16 8.74 -4.64 -2.82
N SER A 17 9.64 -5.21 -3.62
CA SER A 17 10.59 -4.42 -4.41
C SER A 17 9.84 -3.49 -5.36
N PRO A 18 10.23 -2.21 -5.50
CA PRO A 18 9.58 -1.26 -6.40
C PRO A 18 9.64 -1.68 -7.88
N ARG A 19 10.52 -2.63 -8.23
CA ARG A 19 10.62 -3.23 -9.57
C ARG A 19 9.51 -4.23 -9.87
N ILE A 20 8.85 -4.79 -8.85
CA ILE A 20 7.71 -5.68 -9.04
C ILE A 20 6.51 -4.83 -9.45
N ARG A 21 6.01 -5.09 -10.67
CA ARG A 21 4.84 -4.41 -11.20
C ARG A 21 3.58 -5.14 -10.76
N VAL A 22 2.65 -4.40 -10.17
CA VAL A 22 1.30 -4.89 -9.84
C VAL A 22 0.33 -4.13 -10.73
N GLY A 23 -0.57 -4.83 -11.42
CA GLY A 23 -1.49 -4.18 -12.38
C GLY A 23 -0.79 -3.38 -13.49
N GLY A 24 0.46 -3.69 -13.82
CA GLY A 24 1.28 -2.94 -14.79
C GLY A 24 2.05 -1.75 -14.21
N PHE A 25 1.82 -1.38 -12.95
CA PHE A 25 2.45 -0.23 -12.30
C PHE A 25 3.64 -0.65 -11.44
N ALA A 26 4.78 0.02 -11.65
CA ALA A 26 5.89 -0.03 -10.70
C ALA A 26 5.48 0.66 -9.40
N ILE A 27 6.11 0.29 -8.28
CA ILE A 27 5.87 0.87 -6.93
C ILE A 27 4.50 0.51 -6.33
N LEU A 28 3.44 0.25 -7.12
CA LEU A 28 2.10 -0.06 -6.60
C LEU A 28 2.10 -1.18 -5.56
N GLY A 29 2.80 -2.29 -5.81
CA GLY A 29 2.90 -3.38 -4.84
C GLY A 29 3.54 -2.95 -3.51
N ARG A 30 4.54 -2.06 -3.57
CA ARG A 30 5.20 -1.49 -2.38
C ARG A 30 4.25 -0.55 -1.64
N THR A 31 3.50 0.27 -2.35
CA THR A 31 2.50 1.19 -1.79
C THR A 31 1.37 0.42 -1.10
N ILE A 32 0.90 -0.69 -1.70
CA ILE A 32 -0.08 -1.61 -1.10
C ILE A 32 0.46 -2.19 0.21
N ASP A 33 1.68 -2.73 0.20
CA ASP A 33 2.27 -3.33 1.42
C ASP A 33 2.42 -2.27 2.53
N LYS A 34 2.91 -1.07 2.21
CA LYS A 34 2.97 0.06 3.16
C LYS A 34 1.59 0.43 3.70
N CYS A 35 0.58 0.49 2.84
CA CYS A 35 -0.78 0.85 3.24
C CYS A 35 -1.40 -0.22 4.16
N ARG A 36 -1.21 -1.50 3.82
CA ARG A 36 -1.67 -2.63 4.64
C ARG A 36 -0.98 -2.62 6.00
N ALA A 37 0.33 -2.38 6.02
CA ALA A 37 1.10 -2.27 7.25
C ALA A 37 0.70 -1.06 8.09
N LEU A 38 0.40 0.09 7.47
CA LEU A 38 -0.15 1.27 8.16
C LEU A 38 -1.47 0.94 8.87
N VAL A 39 -2.39 0.27 8.16
CA VAL A 39 -3.70 -0.09 8.69
C VAL A 39 -3.59 -1.19 9.76
N ALA A 40 -2.65 -2.12 9.61
CA ALA A 40 -2.35 -3.15 10.60
C ALA A 40 -1.60 -2.62 11.83
N GLY A 41 -1.02 -1.41 11.77
CA GLY A 41 -0.17 -0.85 12.81
C GLY A 41 1.27 -1.38 12.81
N GLU A 42 1.68 -2.02 11.72
CA GLU A 42 2.94 -2.76 11.55
C GLU A 42 3.86 -2.09 10.50
N ILE A 43 3.78 -0.77 10.33
CA ILE A 43 4.51 -0.04 9.28
C ILE A 43 6.02 0.09 9.55
N GLY A 44 6.45 0.02 10.81
CA GLY A 44 7.84 0.21 11.21
C GLY A 44 8.37 1.60 10.86
N GLU A 45 9.55 1.65 10.22
CA GLU A 45 10.20 2.89 9.76
C GLU A 45 9.69 3.39 8.41
N TYR A 46 8.81 2.63 7.75
CA TYR A 46 8.26 3.04 6.46
C TYR A 46 7.16 4.09 6.64
N HIS A 47 7.05 4.99 5.67
CA HIS A 47 5.99 6.00 5.63
C HIS A 47 5.13 5.79 4.38
N PHE A 48 3.81 5.74 4.57
CA PHE A 48 2.80 5.71 3.50
C PHE A 48 2.41 7.14 3.14
N ASP A 49 2.15 7.43 1.86
CA ASP A 49 1.95 8.79 1.33
C ASP A 49 3.25 9.61 1.14
N CYS A 50 4.37 8.93 0.84
CA CYS A 50 5.60 9.60 0.41
C CYS A 50 5.44 10.28 -0.96
N PRO A 51 6.30 11.23 -1.35
CA PRO A 51 6.30 11.83 -2.68
C PRO A 51 6.33 10.80 -3.83
N LEU A 52 6.95 9.64 -3.60
CA LEU A 52 6.96 8.52 -4.56
C LEU A 52 5.59 7.83 -4.70
N ASP A 53 4.86 7.66 -3.60
CA ASP A 53 3.51 7.10 -3.61
C ASP A 53 2.54 8.12 -4.25
N ASN A 54 2.71 9.40 -3.93
CA ASN A 54 1.97 10.52 -4.53
C ASN A 54 2.18 10.65 -6.05
N MET A 55 3.35 10.29 -6.59
CA MET A 55 3.57 10.21 -8.04
C MET A 55 2.65 9.16 -8.70
N LEU A 56 2.48 8.01 -8.06
CA LEU A 56 1.58 6.96 -8.55
C LEU A 56 0.11 7.38 -8.42
N PHE A 57 -0.25 7.98 -7.28
CA PHE A 57 -1.58 8.49 -7.01
C PHE A 57 -1.98 9.59 -8.00
N GLY A 58 -1.10 10.56 -8.23
CA GLY A 58 -1.27 11.62 -9.23
C GLY A 58 -1.37 11.08 -10.65
N PHE A 59 -0.58 10.06 -11.01
CA PHE A 59 -0.69 9.41 -12.33
C PHE A 59 -2.05 8.75 -12.54
N LYS A 60 -2.60 8.10 -11.51
CA LYS A 60 -3.89 7.40 -11.58
C LYS A 60 -5.08 8.33 -11.30
N GLY A 61 -4.84 9.55 -10.80
CA GLY A 61 -5.87 10.49 -10.37
C GLY A 61 -6.59 10.06 -9.09
N VAL A 62 -5.94 9.27 -8.23
CA VAL A 62 -6.47 8.83 -6.93
C VAL A 62 -5.77 9.59 -5.80
N GLN A 63 -6.38 9.62 -4.62
CA GLN A 63 -5.72 10.16 -3.42
C GLN A 63 -5.26 9.01 -2.52
N GLY A 64 -4.18 9.21 -1.77
CA GLY A 64 -3.68 8.22 -0.81
C GLY A 64 -4.72 7.84 0.25
N ASN A 65 -5.60 8.77 0.62
CA ASN A 65 -6.73 8.51 1.52
C ASN A 65 -7.78 7.56 0.92
N ASP A 66 -8.19 7.78 -0.34
CA ASP A 66 -9.10 6.86 -1.04
C ASP A 66 -8.48 5.48 -1.17
N PHE A 67 -7.18 5.42 -1.50
CA PHE A 67 -6.43 4.18 -1.58
C PHE A 67 -6.42 3.43 -0.25
N LYS A 68 -6.17 4.15 0.85
CA LYS A 68 -6.23 3.59 2.21
C LYS A 68 -7.63 3.07 2.54
N ALA A 69 -8.68 3.81 2.21
CA ALA A 69 -10.06 3.41 2.44
C ALA A 69 -10.43 2.10 1.70
N GLN A 70 -9.90 1.90 0.49
CA GLN A 70 -10.08 0.65 -0.27
C GLN A 70 -9.36 -0.54 0.40
N ILE A 71 -8.12 -0.32 0.87
CA ILE A 71 -7.38 -1.34 1.63
C ILE A 71 -8.07 -1.66 2.95
N GLU A 72 -8.68 -0.66 3.62
CA GLU A 72 -9.48 -0.84 4.84
C GLU A 72 -10.74 -1.69 4.60
N GLN A 73 -11.31 -1.61 3.39
CA GLN A 73 -12.41 -2.48 2.94
C GLN A 73 -11.94 -3.90 2.58
N GLY A 74 -10.62 -4.13 2.59
CA GLY A 74 -9.97 -5.39 2.27
C GLY A 74 -10.03 -5.72 0.79
N ALA A 75 -9.73 -4.71 -0.04
CA ALA A 75 -9.46 -4.88 -1.47
C ALA A 75 -8.18 -5.71 -1.70
N SER A 76 -8.23 -6.56 -2.73
CA SER A 76 -7.13 -7.43 -3.14
C SER A 76 -6.13 -6.68 -4.03
N ASP A 77 -4.93 -7.23 -4.24
CA ASP A 77 -3.90 -6.64 -5.11
C ASP A 77 -4.35 -6.55 -6.60
N GLN A 78 -5.51 -7.13 -6.93
CA GLN A 78 -6.09 -7.26 -8.26
C GLN A 78 -7.37 -6.42 -8.45
N GLU A 79 -7.90 -5.83 -7.38
CA GLU A 79 -9.11 -4.97 -7.38
C GLU A 79 -8.71 -3.50 -7.18
#